data_AF-A0A3D4B8N9-F1
#
_entry.id   AF-A0A3D4B8N9-F1
#
_cell.length_a   1.000
_cell.length_b   1.000
_cell.length_c   1.000
_cell.angle_alpha   90.00
_cell.angle_beta   90.00
_cell.angle_gamma   90.00
#
_symmetry.space_group_name_H-M   'P 1'
#
loop_
_entity.id
_entity.type
_entity.pdbx_description
1 polymer ?
#
loop_
_entity_poly.entity_id
_entity_poly.type
_entity_poly.pdbx_seq_one_letter_code
_entity_poly.pdbx_strand_id
1 'polypeptide(L)'
;MTDDRDSSPYEPEPTDYTRLSHSLDPPSALEHRIVGALKEKSLLQPLSKPMPWWTWPRIGVAMATAVLLVIVGYQIGIRQTPSSPTASPTSMTFALFLYMDQVAEPRVYPENTLKVYQEWGTNLQEKGVDLSGDRLMENGALLFIKDKKIEMMSFEDWDLVMQGYYIFKAESYDETLEIASSNPHLKFGGSIVLREIDRPW
;
A
#
# COMPACT_ATOMS: atom_id res chain seq x y z
N MET A 1 -4.70 -49.51 18.12
CA MET A 1 -3.31 -49.19 17.74
C MET A 1 -3.31 -47.70 17.43
N THR A 2 -3.09 -46.91 18.47
CA THR A 2 -3.20 -45.45 18.51
C THR A 2 -1.84 -44.86 18.11
N ASP A 3 -1.81 -44.06 17.04
CA ASP A 3 -0.62 -43.31 16.60
C ASP A 3 -0.73 -41.90 17.16
N ASP A 4 -0.13 -41.70 18.34
CA ASP A 4 0.08 -40.42 18.99
C ASP A 4 1.20 -39.67 18.27
N ARG A 5 0.86 -38.66 17.47
CA ARG A 5 1.84 -37.71 16.92
C ARG A 5 1.84 -36.42 17.72
N ASP A 6 2.73 -36.41 18.71
CA ASP A 6 3.70 -35.38 19.05
C ASP A 6 3.31 -33.92 18.73
N SER A 7 2.55 -33.32 19.66
CA SER A 7 2.31 -31.88 19.74
C SER A 7 3.48 -31.21 20.47
N SER A 8 4.41 -30.61 19.74
CA SER A 8 5.44 -29.74 20.32
C SER A 8 4.80 -28.49 20.95
N PRO A 9 5.05 -28.17 22.23
CA PRO A 9 4.51 -26.96 22.85
C PRO A 9 5.36 -25.75 22.48
N TYR A 10 4.81 -24.89 21.62
CA TYR A 10 5.38 -23.57 21.33
C TYR A 10 5.15 -22.67 22.56
N GLU A 11 6.19 -22.41 23.35
CA GLU A 11 6.15 -21.38 24.39
C GLU A 11 6.30 -19.99 23.73
N PRO A 12 5.37 -19.04 23.94
CA PRO A 12 5.56 -17.68 23.48
C PRO A 12 6.62 -16.95 24.33
N GLU A 13 7.65 -16.44 23.66
CA GLU A 13 8.62 -15.49 24.23
C GLU A 13 7.90 -14.28 24.89
N PRO A 14 8.21 -13.93 26.15
CA PRO A 14 7.60 -12.77 26.80
C PRO A 14 8.20 -11.47 26.25
N THR A 15 7.46 -10.81 25.36
CA THR A 15 7.76 -9.47 24.83
C THR A 15 7.37 -8.37 25.83
N ASP A 16 7.94 -8.37 27.04
CA ASP A 16 7.80 -7.27 28.00
C ASP A 16 8.78 -6.14 27.66
N TYR A 17 8.49 -5.40 26.58
CA TYR A 17 9.21 -4.16 26.23
C TYR A 17 8.79 -2.97 27.10
N THR A 18 7.92 -3.18 28.09
CA THR A 18 7.35 -2.13 28.94
C THR A 18 8.30 -1.63 30.04
N ARG A 19 9.51 -2.20 30.14
CA ARG A 19 10.51 -1.85 31.18
C ARG A 19 11.66 -0.96 30.72
N LEU A 20 11.59 -0.37 29.53
CA LEU A 20 12.55 0.66 29.14
C LEU A 20 12.11 2.01 29.69
N SER A 21 12.52 2.30 30.93
CA SER A 21 12.40 3.62 31.54
C SER A 21 13.22 4.65 30.74
N HIS A 22 12.57 5.40 29.86
CA HIS A 22 13.14 6.57 29.21
C HIS A 22 13.12 7.77 30.15
N SER A 23 14.06 7.82 31.09
CA SER A 23 14.55 9.06 31.70
C SER A 23 15.81 8.76 32.51
N LEU A 24 16.96 8.71 31.85
CA LEU A 24 18.24 8.86 32.51
C LEU A 24 18.69 10.30 32.28
N ASP A 25 18.31 11.19 33.19
CA ASP A 25 19.07 12.42 33.35
C ASP A 25 20.52 11.99 33.63
N PRO A 26 21.48 12.34 32.78
CA PRO A 26 22.85 11.89 32.96
C PRO A 26 23.36 12.41 34.32
N PRO A 27 24.10 11.59 35.08
CA PRO A 27 24.62 12.01 36.37
C PRO A 27 25.46 13.28 36.19
N SER A 28 25.22 14.31 37.00
CA SER A 28 25.83 15.66 36.88
C SER A 28 27.37 15.66 36.84
N ALA A 29 28.00 14.65 37.44
CA ALA A 29 29.45 14.44 37.37
C ALA A 29 29.95 14.18 35.93
N LEU A 30 29.11 13.57 35.08
CA LEU A 30 29.41 13.26 33.68
C LEU A 30 29.33 14.54 32.83
N GLU A 31 28.37 15.40 33.11
CA GLU A 31 28.26 16.73 32.52
C GLU A 31 29.50 17.58 32.84
N HIS A 32 29.91 17.64 34.12
CA HIS A 32 31.12 18.37 34.51
C HIS A 32 32.39 17.86 33.81
N ARG A 33 32.52 16.54 33.59
CA ARG A 33 33.65 15.96 32.85
C ARG A 33 33.63 16.33 31.36
N ILE A 34 32.45 16.31 30.73
CA ILE A 34 32.31 16.69 29.32
C ILE A 34 32.58 18.18 29.13
N VAL A 35 32.00 19.03 29.98
CA VAL A 35 32.20 20.49 29.95
C VAL A 35 33.67 20.83 30.23
N GLY A 36 34.32 20.15 31.17
CA GLY A 36 35.75 20.30 31.44
C GLY A 36 36.61 19.94 30.23
N ALA A 37 36.36 18.78 29.62
CA ALA A 37 37.10 18.32 28.44
C ALA A 37 36.89 19.23 27.21
N LEU A 38 35.69 19.80 27.03
CA LEU A 38 35.40 20.76 25.96
C LEU A 38 36.08 22.12 26.18
N LYS A 39 36.19 22.55 27.45
CA LYS A 39 36.88 23.79 27.81
C LYS A 39 38.39 23.67 27.65
N GLU A 40 38.97 22.53 28.02
CA GLU A 40 40.38 22.20 27.83
C GLU A 40 40.77 22.16 26.35
N LYS A 41 39.88 21.64 25.49
CA LYS A 41 40.06 21.62 24.03
C LYS A 41 39.78 22.96 23.33
N SER A 42 39.56 24.05 24.08
CA SER A 42 39.25 25.39 23.55
C SER A 42 38.00 25.43 22.64
N LEU A 43 37.11 24.45 22.75
CA LEU A 43 35.87 24.37 21.95
C LEU A 43 34.74 25.23 22.54
N LEU A 44 34.92 25.72 23.77
CA LEU A 44 34.02 26.68 24.41
C LEU A 44 34.68 28.05 24.44
N GLN A 45 34.66 28.77 23.32
CA GLN A 45 35.04 30.18 23.31
C GLN A 45 33.90 31.01 23.91
N PRO A 46 34.17 31.88 24.92
CA PRO A 46 33.21 32.88 25.33
C PRO A 46 33.01 33.89 24.20
N LEU A 47 31.78 33.99 23.67
CA LEU A 47 31.39 35.11 22.81
C LEU A 47 31.41 36.39 23.65
N SER A 48 32.53 37.08 23.70
CA SER A 48 32.57 38.43 24.26
C SER A 48 33.62 39.30 23.56
N LYS A 49 33.25 39.84 22.41
CA LYS A 49 33.70 41.17 21.98
C LYS A 49 32.46 41.99 21.61
N PRO A 50 32.23 43.17 22.23
CA PRO A 50 31.14 44.04 21.82
C PRO A 50 31.42 44.54 20.41
N MET A 51 30.59 44.12 19.44
CA MET A 51 30.68 44.58 18.06
C MET A 51 30.11 45.99 17.92
N PRO A 52 30.73 46.84 17.07
CA PRO A 52 30.31 48.23 16.88
C PRO A 52 28.96 48.33 16.18
N TRP A 53 28.08 49.17 16.73
CA TRP A 53 26.71 49.50 16.31
C TRP A 53 26.48 49.81 14.80
N TRP A 54 27.54 50.06 14.03
CA TRP A 54 27.46 50.40 12.60
C TRP A 54 27.21 49.17 11.70
N THR A 55 27.46 47.93 12.15
CA THR A 55 27.31 46.73 11.29
C THR A 55 25.86 46.19 11.16
N TRP A 56 24.89 46.81 11.86
CA TRP A 56 23.51 46.35 11.93
C TRP A 56 22.74 46.26 10.58
N PRO A 57 22.92 47.15 9.58
CA PRO A 57 22.14 47.02 8.34
C PRO A 57 22.64 45.91 7.41
N ARG A 58 23.78 45.26 7.69
CA ARG A 58 24.30 44.13 6.88
C ARG A 58 23.99 42.75 7.46
N ILE A 59 23.68 42.66 8.76
CA ILE A 59 23.34 41.38 9.41
C ILE A 59 21.84 41.08 9.33
N GLY A 60 20.98 42.11 9.23
CA GLY A 60 19.53 41.93 9.05
C GLY A 60 19.13 41.18 7.76
N VAL A 61 19.93 41.31 6.69
CA VAL A 61 19.70 40.59 5.42
C VAL A 61 20.12 39.11 5.52
N ALA A 62 21.11 38.78 6.35
CA ALA A 62 21.61 37.41 6.51
C ALA A 62 20.73 36.55 7.46
N MET A 63 20.07 37.16 8.46
CA MET A 63 19.13 36.42 9.31
C MET A 63 17.81 36.09 8.60
N ALA A 64 17.35 36.93 7.68
CA ALA A 64 16.10 36.69 6.94
C ALA A 64 16.19 35.46 6.01
N THR A 65 17.36 35.19 5.42
CA THR A 65 17.57 34.02 4.55
C THR A 65 17.68 32.72 5.34
N ALA A 66 18.31 32.72 6.51
CA ALA A 66 18.41 31.55 7.37
C ALA A 66 17.04 31.12 7.92
N VAL A 67 16.20 32.08 8.34
CA VAL A 67 14.83 31.79 8.81
C VAL A 67 13.96 31.24 7.68
N LEU A 68 14.10 31.76 6.46
CA LEU A 68 13.39 31.22 5.28
C LEU A 68 13.79 29.77 4.97
N LEU A 69 15.09 29.44 5.02
CA LEU A 69 15.54 28.06 4.81
C LEU A 69 15.07 27.11 5.91
N VAL A 70 15.00 27.56 7.16
CA VAL A 70 14.45 26.78 8.27
C VAL A 70 12.95 26.56 8.11
N ILE A 71 12.17 27.57 7.72
CA ILE A 71 10.72 27.44 7.52
C ILE A 71 10.42 26.52 6.32
N VAL A 72 11.15 26.67 5.21
CA VAL A 72 11.02 25.79 4.04
C VAL A 72 11.45 24.36 4.39
N GLY A 73 12.58 24.20 5.07
CA GLY A 73 13.05 22.90 5.56
C GLY A 73 12.08 22.24 6.54
N TYR A 74 11.45 23.02 7.43
CA TYR A 74 10.44 22.54 8.37
C TYR A 74 9.13 22.13 7.66
N GLN A 75 8.67 22.90 6.68
CA GLN A 75 7.53 22.52 5.84
C GLN A 75 7.79 21.25 5.01
N ILE A 76 9.02 21.08 4.51
CA ILE A 76 9.42 19.85 3.79
C ILE A 76 9.56 18.68 4.78
N GLY A 77 10.16 18.91 5.96
CA GLY A 77 10.41 17.89 6.97
C GLY A 77 9.14 17.38 7.69
N ILE A 78 8.13 18.23 7.91
CA ILE A 78 6.83 17.77 8.46
C ILE A 78 6.06 16.95 7.41
N ARG A 79 6.19 17.29 6.12
CA ARG A 79 5.56 16.52 5.03
C ARG A 79 6.29 15.20 4.75
N GLN A 80 7.56 15.14 5.09
CA GLN A 80 8.37 13.93 5.04
C GLN A 80 8.43 13.32 6.44
N THR A 81 7.29 12.80 6.92
CA THR A 81 7.39 11.67 7.85
C THR A 81 8.29 10.64 7.16
N PRO A 82 9.43 10.25 7.73
CA PRO A 82 10.20 9.15 7.17
C PRO A 82 9.25 7.96 7.20
N SER A 83 8.76 7.58 6.02
CA SER A 83 8.27 6.24 5.82
C SER A 83 9.36 5.38 6.42
N SER A 84 9.04 4.68 7.50
CA SER A 84 9.88 3.56 7.92
C SER A 84 10.18 2.76 6.65
N PRO A 85 11.33 2.08 6.53
CA PRO A 85 11.46 1.06 5.50
C PRO A 85 10.40 0.00 5.85
N THR A 86 9.18 0.23 5.39
CA THR A 86 8.08 -0.71 5.37
C THR A 86 8.70 -1.84 4.58
N ALA A 87 9.00 -2.94 5.26
CA ALA A 87 9.19 -4.22 4.61
C ALA A 87 8.14 -4.26 3.50
N SER A 88 8.58 -4.30 2.23
CA SER A 88 7.68 -4.13 1.08
C SER A 88 6.41 -4.91 1.39
N PRO A 89 5.23 -4.25 1.50
CA PRO A 89 4.03 -4.97 1.83
C PRO A 89 3.94 -6.09 0.82
N THR A 90 3.84 -7.32 1.31
CA THR A 90 3.72 -8.49 0.46
C THR A 90 2.37 -8.34 -0.22
N SER A 91 2.36 -7.61 -1.35
CA SER A 91 1.15 -7.27 -2.07
C SER A 91 0.63 -8.54 -2.70
N MET A 92 -0.54 -8.94 -2.26
CA MET A 92 -1.25 -10.10 -2.77
C MET A 92 -1.80 -9.72 -4.15
N THR A 93 -1.76 -10.66 -5.09
CA THR A 93 -2.33 -10.46 -6.43
C THR A 93 -3.69 -11.14 -6.47
N PHE A 94 -4.72 -10.45 -6.96
CA PHE A 94 -6.08 -10.96 -7.05
C PHE A 94 -6.60 -10.89 -8.48
N ALA A 95 -7.50 -11.80 -8.82
CA ALA A 95 -8.28 -11.84 -10.05
C ALA A 95 -9.78 -11.67 -9.76
N LEU A 96 -10.43 -10.84 -10.55
CA LEU A 96 -11.88 -10.69 -10.60
C LEU A 96 -12.36 -11.23 -11.94
N PHE A 97 -13.21 -12.24 -11.91
CA PHE A 97 -13.87 -12.76 -13.10
C PHE A 97 -15.31 -12.27 -13.15
N LEU A 98 -15.67 -11.63 -14.25
CA LEU A 98 -16.98 -11.00 -14.43
C LEU A 98 -17.90 -11.97 -15.16
N TYR A 99 -19.02 -12.33 -14.54
CA TYR A 99 -19.97 -13.29 -15.08
C TYR A 99 -21.35 -12.68 -15.27
N MET A 100 -21.97 -13.00 -16.40
CA MET A 100 -23.35 -12.63 -16.71
C MET A 100 -24.18 -13.87 -17.00
N ASP A 101 -25.41 -13.87 -16.50
CA ASP A 101 -26.41 -14.89 -16.79
C ASP A 101 -27.02 -14.62 -18.17
N GLN A 102 -26.98 -15.61 -19.08
CA GLN A 102 -27.58 -15.55 -20.42
C GLN A 102 -29.07 -15.86 -20.42
N VAL A 103 -29.58 -16.56 -19.40
CA VAL A 103 -30.99 -16.97 -19.27
C VAL A 103 -31.84 -15.86 -18.66
N ALA A 104 -31.20 -14.91 -17.97
CA ALA A 104 -31.86 -13.69 -17.51
C ALA A 104 -32.40 -12.87 -18.69
N GLU A 105 -33.53 -12.18 -18.50
CA GLU A 105 -34.15 -11.35 -19.55
C GLU A 105 -33.11 -10.43 -20.24
N PRO A 106 -33.22 -10.22 -21.58
CA PRO A 106 -32.25 -9.42 -22.33
C PRO A 106 -32.02 -8.06 -21.67
N ARG A 107 -30.86 -7.89 -21.04
CA ARG A 107 -30.54 -6.63 -20.38
C ARG A 107 -30.09 -5.62 -21.42
N VAL A 108 -30.82 -4.52 -21.51
CA VAL A 108 -30.39 -3.36 -22.28
C VAL A 108 -29.29 -2.68 -21.50
N TYR A 109 -28.04 -2.90 -21.90
CA TYR A 109 -26.92 -2.12 -21.40
C TYR A 109 -27.07 -0.68 -21.87
N PRO A 110 -26.97 0.31 -20.96
CA PRO A 110 -26.87 1.70 -21.36
C PRO A 110 -25.73 1.93 -22.36
N GLU A 111 -25.90 2.81 -23.34
CA GLU A 111 -24.87 3.12 -24.34
C GLU A 111 -23.53 3.56 -23.69
N ASN A 112 -23.57 4.12 -22.49
CA ASN A 112 -22.40 4.57 -21.74
C ASN A 112 -21.73 3.48 -20.88
N THR A 113 -22.16 2.22 -20.97
CA THR A 113 -21.65 1.13 -20.12
C THR A 113 -20.13 1.06 -20.13
N LEU A 114 -19.50 1.08 -21.32
CA LEU A 114 -18.04 1.02 -21.44
C LEU A 114 -17.34 2.17 -20.71
N LYS A 115 -17.91 3.37 -20.78
CA LYS A 115 -17.37 4.57 -20.10
C LYS A 115 -17.35 4.39 -18.58
N VAL A 116 -18.40 3.76 -18.02
CA VAL A 116 -18.49 3.50 -16.57
C VAL A 116 -17.37 2.56 -16.11
N TYR A 117 -17.07 1.50 -16.87
CA TYR A 117 -15.94 0.60 -16.54
C TYR A 117 -14.59 1.29 -16.66
N GLN A 118 -14.41 2.11 -17.71
CA GLN A 118 -13.18 2.88 -17.90
C GLN A 118 -12.96 3.88 -16.76
N GLU A 119 -13.98 4.66 -16.40
CA GLU A 119 -13.91 5.61 -15.29
C GLU A 119 -13.61 4.92 -13.96
N TRP A 120 -14.22 3.76 -13.70
CA TRP A 120 -13.93 2.97 -12.51
C TRP A 120 -12.47 2.50 -12.48
N GLY A 121 -11.97 1.92 -13.58
CA GLY A 121 -10.59 1.45 -13.66
C GLY A 121 -9.57 2.57 -13.53
N THR A 122 -9.80 3.69 -14.23
CA THR A 122 -8.97 4.90 -14.13
C THR A 122 -8.93 5.44 -12.70
N ASN A 123 -10.07 5.51 -12.01
CA ASN A 123 -10.12 5.98 -10.62
C ASN A 123 -9.27 5.13 -9.66
N LEU A 124 -9.27 3.81 -9.86
CA LEU A 124 -8.44 2.90 -9.08
C LEU A 124 -6.95 3.08 -9.39
N GLN A 125 -6.59 3.20 -10.67
CA GLN A 125 -5.21 3.47 -11.08
C GLN A 125 -4.70 4.82 -10.55
N GLU A 126 -5.53 5.87 -10.55
CA GLU A 126 -5.21 7.18 -9.96
C GLU A 126 -4.99 7.10 -8.44
N LYS A 127 -5.63 6.14 -7.76
CA LYS A 127 -5.40 5.84 -6.34
C LYS A 127 -4.17 4.97 -6.08
N GLY A 128 -3.45 4.58 -7.13
CA GLY A 128 -2.23 3.77 -7.04
C GLY A 128 -2.47 2.26 -7.08
N VAL A 129 -3.71 1.80 -7.37
CA VAL A 129 -3.99 0.38 -7.55
C VAL A 129 -3.38 -0.08 -8.88
N ASP A 130 -2.47 -1.05 -8.81
CA ASP A 130 -1.91 -1.75 -9.98
C ASP A 130 -3.00 -2.64 -10.57
N LEU A 131 -3.80 -2.10 -11.50
CA LEU A 131 -4.97 -2.74 -12.11
C LEU A 131 -4.75 -2.97 -13.60
N SER A 132 -4.99 -4.20 -14.04
CA SER A 132 -5.05 -4.62 -15.44
C SER A 132 -6.32 -5.44 -15.70
N GLY A 133 -6.76 -5.57 -16.94
CA GLY A 133 -7.94 -6.37 -17.26
C GLY A 133 -8.46 -6.11 -18.66
N ASP A 134 -9.25 -7.06 -19.15
CA ASP A 134 -9.81 -7.01 -20.50
C ASP A 134 -11.28 -7.46 -20.51
N ARG A 135 -12.03 -6.91 -21.47
CA ARG A 135 -13.33 -7.45 -21.86
C ARG A 135 -13.10 -8.64 -22.78
N LEU A 136 -13.83 -9.72 -22.54
CA LEU A 136 -13.85 -10.87 -23.42
C LEU A 136 -14.90 -10.69 -24.52
N MET A 137 -14.65 -11.32 -25.65
CA MET A 137 -15.61 -11.36 -26.76
C MET A 137 -16.60 -12.51 -26.50
N GLU A 138 -17.80 -12.43 -27.10
CA GLU A 138 -18.86 -13.43 -26.96
C GLU A 138 -18.60 -14.72 -27.77
N ASN A 139 -17.38 -14.90 -28.29
CA ASN A 139 -16.96 -16.11 -28.98
C ASN A 139 -15.95 -16.89 -28.11
N GLY A 140 -16.25 -18.16 -27.87
CA GLY A 140 -15.40 -19.01 -27.04
C GLY A 140 -15.82 -20.48 -27.10
N ALA A 141 -15.02 -21.34 -26.49
CA ALA A 141 -15.34 -22.74 -26.33
C ALA A 141 -14.65 -23.31 -25.09
N LEU A 142 -15.33 -24.25 -24.42
CA LEU A 142 -14.70 -25.08 -23.39
C LEU A 142 -14.10 -26.30 -24.08
N LEU A 143 -12.80 -26.48 -23.90
CA LEU A 143 -12.09 -27.69 -24.29
C LEU A 143 -11.89 -28.57 -23.06
N PHE A 144 -12.31 -29.83 -23.13
CA PHE A 144 -12.16 -30.78 -22.03
C PHE A 144 -11.83 -32.17 -22.55
N ILE A 145 -11.24 -33.00 -21.69
CA ILE A 145 -10.91 -34.39 -22.05
C ILE A 145 -12.04 -35.30 -21.57
N LYS A 146 -12.60 -36.07 -22.51
CA LYS A 146 -13.55 -37.15 -22.22
C LYS A 146 -13.17 -38.36 -23.06
N ASP A 147 -13.13 -39.53 -22.43
CA ASP A 147 -12.74 -40.79 -23.09
C ASP A 147 -11.41 -40.71 -23.88
N LYS A 148 -10.41 -40.02 -23.30
CA LYS A 148 -9.09 -39.75 -23.90
C LYS A 148 -9.10 -38.94 -25.21
N LYS A 149 -10.20 -38.24 -25.48
CA LYS A 149 -10.34 -37.33 -26.61
C LYS A 149 -10.62 -35.92 -26.12
N ILE A 150 -10.19 -34.93 -26.89
CA ILE A 150 -10.58 -33.55 -26.66
C ILE A 150 -11.98 -33.38 -27.23
N GLU A 151 -12.91 -33.03 -26.35
CA GLU A 151 -14.25 -32.58 -26.69
C GLU A 151 -14.33 -31.06 -26.54
N MET A 152 -15.28 -30.47 -27.26
CA MET A 152 -15.54 -29.04 -27.28
C MET A 152 -17.02 -28.81 -26.97
N MET A 153 -17.30 -27.84 -26.10
CA MET A 153 -18.63 -27.29 -25.89
C MET A 153 -18.65 -25.84 -26.35
N SER A 154 -19.66 -25.47 -27.16
CA SER A 154 -19.87 -24.08 -27.59
C SER A 154 -20.22 -23.23 -26.37
N PHE A 155 -19.84 -21.97 -26.44
CA PHE A 155 -20.18 -20.99 -25.43
C PHE A 155 -21.67 -20.63 -25.40
N GLU A 156 -22.38 -20.83 -26.50
CA GLU A 156 -23.83 -20.59 -26.63
C GLU A 156 -24.66 -21.53 -25.74
N ASP A 157 -24.06 -22.66 -25.31
CA ASP A 157 -24.72 -23.65 -24.47
C ASP A 157 -24.59 -23.33 -22.95
N TRP A 158 -24.04 -22.16 -22.58
CA TRP A 158 -23.73 -21.83 -21.19
C TRP A 158 -24.70 -20.83 -20.59
N ASP A 159 -25.29 -21.18 -19.45
CA ASP A 159 -26.16 -20.29 -18.69
C ASP A 159 -25.39 -19.11 -18.08
N LEU A 160 -24.15 -19.34 -17.62
CA LEU A 160 -23.33 -18.32 -16.96
C LEU A 160 -22.02 -18.11 -17.72
N VAL A 161 -21.86 -16.90 -18.22
CA VAL A 161 -20.82 -16.56 -19.19
C VAL A 161 -19.84 -15.54 -18.63
N MET A 162 -18.54 -15.83 -18.76
CA MET A 162 -17.48 -14.88 -18.39
C MET A 162 -17.37 -13.77 -19.45
N GLN A 163 -17.56 -12.53 -19.03
CA GLN A 163 -17.57 -11.33 -19.88
C GLN A 163 -16.25 -10.55 -19.85
N GLY A 164 -15.41 -10.80 -18.86
CA GLY A 164 -14.21 -10.01 -18.63
C GLY A 164 -13.48 -10.45 -17.38
N TYR A 165 -12.29 -9.89 -17.20
CA TYR A 165 -11.51 -10.09 -15.99
C TYR A 165 -10.73 -8.83 -15.62
N TYR A 166 -10.38 -8.73 -14.34
CA TYR A 166 -9.37 -7.79 -13.84
C TYR A 166 -8.35 -8.52 -12.98
N ILE A 167 -7.11 -8.07 -13.01
CA ILE A 167 -6.04 -8.50 -12.11
C ILE A 167 -5.52 -7.25 -11.42
N PHE A 168 -5.43 -7.30 -10.09
CA PHE A 168 -4.82 -6.21 -9.32
C PHE A 168 -4.04 -6.66 -8.10
N LYS A 169 -3.24 -5.74 -7.55
CA LYS A 169 -2.58 -5.91 -6.26
C LYS A 169 -3.33 -5.19 -5.15
N ALA A 170 -3.37 -5.82 -3.98
CA ALA A 170 -3.91 -5.24 -2.75
C ALA A 170 -3.05 -5.67 -1.54
N GLU A 171 -3.10 -4.87 -0.49
CA GLU A 171 -2.38 -5.11 0.77
C GLU A 171 -3.16 -6.05 1.70
N SER A 172 -4.47 -6.16 1.51
CA SER A 172 -5.34 -7.00 2.32
C SER A 172 -6.52 -7.57 1.55
N TYR A 173 -7.10 -8.63 2.10
CA TYR A 173 -8.35 -9.19 1.58
C TYR A 173 -9.53 -8.22 1.73
N ASP A 174 -9.55 -7.40 2.78
CA ASP A 174 -10.61 -6.40 2.99
C ASP A 174 -10.59 -5.31 1.92
N GLU A 175 -9.41 -4.75 1.62
CA GLU A 175 -9.22 -3.81 0.51
C GLU A 175 -9.69 -4.44 -0.82
N THR A 176 -9.39 -5.71 -1.02
CA THR A 176 -9.79 -6.46 -2.22
C THR A 176 -11.32 -6.56 -2.33
N LEU A 177 -12.02 -6.81 -1.22
CA LEU A 177 -13.47 -6.82 -1.18
C LEU A 177 -14.07 -5.44 -1.45
N GLU A 178 -13.46 -4.37 -0.96
CA GLU A 178 -13.87 -2.99 -1.27
C GLU A 178 -13.74 -2.70 -2.77
N ILE A 179 -12.60 -3.04 -3.37
CA ILE A 179 -12.39 -2.88 -4.81
C ILE A 179 -13.41 -3.70 -5.60
N ALA A 180 -13.58 -4.99 -5.27
CA ALA A 180 -14.49 -5.88 -5.98
C ALA A 180 -15.96 -5.46 -5.86
N SER A 181 -16.40 -5.05 -4.68
CA SER A 181 -17.78 -4.59 -4.44
C SER A 181 -18.10 -3.26 -5.12
N SER A 182 -17.08 -2.43 -5.41
CA SER A 182 -17.24 -1.17 -6.14
C SER A 182 -17.40 -1.35 -7.65
N ASN A 183 -17.10 -2.55 -8.19
CA ASN A 183 -17.05 -2.80 -9.62
C ASN A 183 -18.43 -2.58 -10.29
N PRO A 184 -18.50 -1.86 -11.44
CA PRO A 184 -19.75 -1.58 -12.13
C PRO A 184 -20.53 -2.82 -12.55
N HIS A 185 -19.88 -3.97 -12.73
CA HIS A 185 -20.51 -5.20 -13.16
C HIS A 185 -21.65 -5.63 -12.24
N LEU A 186 -21.49 -5.45 -10.92
CA LEU A 186 -22.54 -5.74 -9.94
C LEU A 186 -23.77 -4.83 -10.11
N LYS A 187 -23.57 -3.56 -10.51
CA LYS A 187 -24.68 -2.62 -10.75
C LYS A 187 -25.51 -2.99 -11.98
N PHE A 188 -24.89 -3.67 -12.94
CA PHE A 188 -25.57 -4.17 -14.13
C PHE A 188 -26.20 -5.57 -13.91
N GLY A 189 -26.16 -6.07 -12.67
CA GLY A 189 -26.72 -7.37 -12.28
C GLY A 189 -25.87 -8.56 -12.70
N GLY A 190 -24.59 -8.33 -13.02
CA GLY A 190 -23.60 -9.38 -13.15
C GLY A 190 -23.12 -9.89 -11.80
N SER A 191 -22.38 -10.98 -11.84
CA SER A 191 -21.73 -11.60 -10.69
C SER A 191 -20.22 -11.51 -10.84
N ILE A 192 -19.50 -11.48 -9.73
CA ILE A 192 -18.03 -11.43 -9.73
C ILE A 192 -17.51 -12.60 -8.91
N VAL A 193 -16.53 -13.31 -9.46
CA VAL A 193 -15.72 -14.27 -8.72
C VAL A 193 -14.39 -13.62 -8.37
N LEU A 194 -14.13 -13.42 -7.09
CA LEU A 194 -12.88 -12.89 -6.56
C LEU A 194 -11.97 -14.04 -6.11
N ARG A 195 -10.71 -14.05 -6.56
CA ARG A 195 -9.72 -15.08 -6.22
C ARG A 195 -8.34 -14.47 -6.00
N GLU A 196 -7.65 -14.92 -4.97
CA GLU A 196 -6.20 -14.69 -4.87
C GLU A 196 -5.47 -15.53 -5.93
N ILE A 197 -4.47 -14.92 -6.57
CA ILE A 197 -3.57 -15.57 -7.50
C ILE A 197 -2.33 -16.00 -6.71
N ASP A 198 -2.21 -17.30 -6.53
CA ASP A 198 -0.93 -17.92 -6.18
C ASP A 198 -0.07 -17.97 -7.45
N ARG A 199 1.20 -17.56 -7.36
CA ARG A 199 2.19 -17.68 -8.45
C ARG A 199 3.25 -18.74 -8.10
N PRO A 200 2.93 -20.04 -8.21
CA PRO A 200 3.92 -21.07 -7.95
C PRO A 200 4.70 -21.51 -9.20
N TRP A 201 4.49 -20.88 -10.37
CA TRP A 201 5.13 -21.21 -11.66
C TRP A 201 5.70 -19.98 -12.38
#